data_AF-A0A2D0N5K2-F1
#
_entry.id   AF-A0A2D0N5K2-F1
#
_cell.length_a   1.000
_cell.length_b   1.000
_cell.length_c   1.000
_cell.angle_alpha   90.00
_cell.angle_beta   90.00
_cell.angle_gamma   90.00
#
_symmetry.space_group_name_H-M   'P 1'
#
loop_
_entity.id
_entity.type
_entity.pdbx_description
1 polymer ?
#
loop_
_entity_poly.entity_id
_entity_poly.type
_entity_poly.pdbx_seq_one_letter_code
_entity_poly.pdbx_strand_id
1 'polypeptide(L)'
;MKQFFSVILSLLLPLFAVAQSFYTVNVGTFVDAKSPQFDDIRSLGFVYAYEMEGGLSQVYLGGYDDQAKADKAADAIRKKGYRSAYVEERPLAQGQVVTVIQLATRETDKLIDWEKFEPYGPLYGIINEGQIKIVTGIYPDVEAAKPLLPNFRSGPFKDAFVKNVNNTLLIRINQFETGLKQPLIPISLDPAASASSGSTPTNRPTDYGVIPGDDRLAAKSGTSPVTSPTVRESGTLRSNIPRTNAGKMEIPDINSKVKRRSALELQKILKAENTYTSTLDGYYGPGTENGYKLFKQTDPTYQKYLVLARYFDPTVKAGAEGQLQLAINNLLDDPSAPLTVESSTTPIAKAYQAYILFRTMGPGNDVNALMNQAIRASYNSQTGGPRAPFDYNATYAYQGLDQLILHLHYLHAAPGNDIAAPCWLYEEHPAETAAAHASFARYSSETFKLQSCDQFLSWEEIQVLESIASDLNADAKPNENVIATYASARAQLFLAPRALDAQENQFVDQWNDQLWANLNAWGSRDPLHQKLVTALKVAYFQSQVRLEDYYMNKGFSLAEAKGLALATLKTIVGYPLERFV
;
A
#
# COMPACT_ATOMS: atom_id res chain seq x y z
N MET A 1 57.81 50.41 -15.66
CA MET A 1 57.20 51.43 -14.78
C MET A 1 55.76 51.01 -14.53
N LYS A 2 55.35 50.88 -13.25
CA LYS A 2 53.98 50.69 -12.71
C LYS A 2 52.94 49.83 -13.49
N GLN A 3 52.60 48.69 -12.86
CA GLN A 3 51.23 48.26 -12.49
C GLN A 3 50.11 48.27 -13.55
N PHE A 4 49.49 47.10 -13.77
CA PHE A 4 48.20 46.77 -13.14
C PHE A 4 47.98 45.26 -13.12
N PHE A 5 47.75 44.70 -11.94
CA PHE A 5 47.45 43.28 -11.73
C PHE A 5 45.93 43.17 -11.56
N SER A 6 45.23 42.51 -12.48
CA SER A 6 43.76 42.36 -12.41
C SER A 6 43.40 40.88 -12.36
N VAL A 7 43.17 40.39 -11.14
CA VAL A 7 42.76 39.01 -10.88
C VAL A 7 41.27 38.90 -11.18
N ILE A 8 40.90 38.17 -12.23
CA ILE A 8 39.50 37.79 -12.47
C ILE A 8 39.16 36.63 -11.54
N LEU A 9 38.57 36.96 -10.40
CA LEU A 9 37.98 36.01 -9.47
C LEU A 9 36.63 35.54 -10.04
N SER A 10 36.62 34.41 -10.74
CA SER A 10 35.37 33.78 -11.20
C SER A 10 34.53 33.32 -10.00
N LEU A 11 33.50 34.09 -9.67
CA LEU A 11 32.47 33.70 -8.70
C LEU A 11 31.68 32.51 -9.25
N LEU A 12 31.96 31.31 -8.72
CA LEU A 12 31.05 30.17 -8.80
C LEU A 12 29.86 30.43 -7.87
N LEU A 13 28.83 31.09 -8.38
CA LEU A 13 27.51 31.11 -7.74
C LEU A 13 26.90 29.70 -7.86
N PRO A 14 26.59 29.00 -6.74
CA PRO A 14 25.79 27.79 -6.81
C PRO A 14 24.37 28.18 -7.25
N LEU A 15 23.91 27.58 -8.34
CA LEU A 15 22.49 27.57 -8.68
C LEU A 15 21.77 26.78 -7.59
N PHE A 16 21.18 27.48 -6.63
CA PHE A 16 20.21 26.90 -5.73
C PHE A 16 19.01 26.45 -6.57
N ALA A 17 18.92 25.15 -6.82
CA ALA A 17 17.69 24.54 -7.29
C ALA A 17 16.65 24.70 -6.19
N VAL A 18 15.83 25.75 -6.29
CA VAL A 18 14.68 25.94 -5.41
C VAL A 18 13.78 24.73 -5.62
N ALA A 19 13.51 23.98 -4.54
CA ALA A 19 12.55 22.89 -4.60
C ALA A 19 11.20 23.48 -5.01
N GLN A 20 10.66 23.04 -6.14
CA GLN A 20 9.36 23.49 -6.59
C GLN A 20 8.31 22.76 -5.74
N SER A 21 7.65 23.49 -4.84
CA SER A 21 6.47 23.02 -4.12
C SER A 21 5.21 23.35 -4.94
N PHE A 22 4.17 22.53 -4.77
CA PHE A 22 2.88 22.73 -5.43
C PHE A 22 1.77 22.49 -4.42
N TYR A 23 0.78 23.36 -4.41
CA TYR A 23 -0.27 23.41 -3.40
C TYR A 23 -1.65 23.31 -4.05
N THR A 24 -2.59 22.69 -3.35
CA THR A 24 -4.01 22.69 -3.69
C THR A 24 -4.83 23.03 -2.44
N VAL A 25 -6.11 23.38 -2.61
CA VAL A 25 -7.02 23.53 -1.46
C VAL A 25 -7.91 22.31 -1.37
N ASN A 26 -7.78 21.56 -0.27
CA ASN A 26 -8.77 20.56 0.11
C ASN A 26 -10.04 21.31 0.59
N VAL A 27 -11.18 21.11 -0.07
CA VAL A 27 -12.45 21.79 0.25
C VAL A 27 -13.21 21.02 1.33
N GLY A 28 -13.14 19.68 1.27
CA GLY A 28 -13.75 18.77 2.24
C GLY A 28 -14.23 17.46 1.61
N THR A 29 -14.85 16.64 2.44
CA THR A 29 -15.45 15.35 2.07
C THR A 29 -16.97 15.49 1.95
N PHE A 30 -17.55 14.97 0.87
CA PHE A 30 -18.99 15.11 0.60
C PHE A 30 -19.60 13.78 0.12
N VAL A 31 -20.84 13.49 0.54
CA VAL A 31 -21.64 12.35 0.05
C VAL A 31 -22.31 12.73 -1.28
N ASP A 32 -22.28 11.82 -2.26
CA ASP A 32 -22.85 11.98 -3.60
C ASP A 32 -22.46 13.33 -4.26
N ALA A 33 -21.18 13.69 -4.10
CA ALA A 33 -20.66 14.97 -4.53
C ALA A 33 -20.81 15.16 -6.05
N LYS A 34 -21.33 16.30 -6.47
CA LYS A 34 -21.51 16.65 -7.88
C LYS A 34 -20.93 18.02 -8.11
N SER A 35 -20.11 18.18 -9.15
CA SER A 35 -19.39 19.43 -9.40
C SER A 35 -20.26 20.72 -9.44
N PRO A 36 -21.55 20.72 -9.86
CA PRO A 36 -22.44 21.88 -9.71
C PRO A 36 -22.76 22.30 -8.26
N GLN A 37 -22.61 21.42 -7.26
CA GLN A 37 -22.77 21.77 -5.84
C GLN A 37 -21.67 22.72 -5.31
N PHE A 38 -20.67 23.01 -6.15
CA PHE A 38 -19.51 23.85 -5.84
C PHE A 38 -19.41 25.06 -6.81
N ASP A 39 -20.49 25.39 -7.53
CA ASP A 39 -20.53 26.50 -8.50
C ASP A 39 -20.18 27.86 -7.87
N ASP A 40 -20.46 28.05 -6.58
CA ASP A 40 -20.17 29.29 -5.85
C ASP A 40 -18.67 29.50 -5.57
N ILE A 41 -17.86 28.44 -5.62
CA ILE A 41 -16.39 28.46 -5.48
C ILE A 41 -15.63 28.21 -6.80
N ARG A 42 -16.27 27.71 -7.87
CA ARG A 42 -15.61 27.52 -9.19
C ARG A 42 -14.89 28.77 -9.74
N SER A 43 -15.38 29.97 -9.39
CA SER A 43 -14.72 31.25 -9.73
C SER A 43 -13.35 31.47 -9.06
N LEU A 44 -12.99 30.66 -8.07
CA LEU A 44 -11.71 30.70 -7.34
C LEU A 44 -10.66 29.73 -7.92
N GLY A 45 -11.10 28.77 -8.74
CA GLY A 45 -10.26 27.74 -9.36
C GLY A 45 -11.05 26.50 -9.79
N PHE A 46 -10.40 25.62 -10.57
CA PHE A 46 -10.99 24.37 -11.01
C PHE A 46 -11.34 23.47 -9.82
N VAL A 47 -12.60 23.00 -9.76
CA VAL A 47 -13.07 22.06 -8.75
C VAL A 47 -12.99 20.64 -9.30
N TYR A 48 -12.30 19.76 -8.59
CA TYR A 48 -12.10 18.37 -8.96
C TYR A 48 -12.27 17.45 -7.74
N ALA A 49 -12.48 16.17 -7.95
CA ALA A 49 -12.65 15.21 -6.86
C ALA A 49 -11.99 13.86 -7.10
N TYR A 50 -11.59 13.23 -6.00
CA TYR A 50 -11.29 11.80 -5.98
C TYR A 50 -12.48 11.08 -5.34
N GLU A 51 -13.05 10.11 -6.05
CA GLU A 51 -14.09 9.23 -5.54
C GLU A 51 -13.55 8.31 -4.43
N MET A 52 -14.37 8.05 -3.43
CA MET A 52 -14.08 7.14 -2.31
C MET A 52 -15.28 6.19 -2.14
N GLU A 53 -15.06 5.00 -1.56
CA GLU A 53 -16.16 4.06 -1.31
C GLU A 53 -17.25 4.67 -0.41
N GLY A 54 -18.46 4.12 -0.48
CA GLY A 54 -19.63 4.64 0.24
C GLY A 54 -20.31 5.85 -0.42
N GLY A 55 -19.97 6.17 -1.67
CA GLY A 55 -20.50 7.34 -2.38
C GLY A 55 -19.89 8.66 -1.91
N LEU A 56 -18.77 8.62 -1.20
CA LEU A 56 -18.05 9.81 -0.77
C LEU A 56 -17.15 10.33 -1.89
N SER A 57 -16.86 11.63 -1.86
CA SER A 57 -15.82 12.22 -2.71
C SER A 57 -15.04 13.26 -1.94
N GLN A 58 -13.71 13.21 -2.06
CA GLN A 58 -12.83 14.24 -1.53
C GLN A 58 -12.70 15.34 -2.58
N VAL A 59 -13.22 16.52 -2.28
CA VAL A 59 -13.29 17.64 -3.24
C VAL A 59 -12.14 18.61 -2.98
N TYR A 60 -11.49 19.01 -4.07
CA TYR A 60 -10.34 19.90 -4.11
C TYR A 60 -10.60 21.08 -5.04
N LEU A 61 -9.87 22.16 -4.82
CA LEU A 61 -9.90 23.35 -5.66
C LEU A 61 -8.48 23.82 -6.00
N GLY A 62 -8.25 23.97 -7.31
CA GLY A 62 -7.09 24.67 -7.86
C GLY A 62 -5.75 23.94 -7.74
N GLY A 63 -4.71 24.64 -8.19
CA GLY A 63 -3.33 24.20 -8.22
C GLY A 63 -2.41 25.42 -8.31
N TYR A 64 -1.53 25.58 -7.35
CA TYR A 64 -0.77 26.81 -7.09
C TYR A 64 0.71 26.48 -6.85
N ASP A 65 1.62 27.17 -7.54
CA ASP A 65 3.07 27.07 -7.28
C ASP A 65 3.50 27.95 -6.07
N ASP A 66 2.54 28.57 -5.37
CA ASP A 66 2.76 29.53 -4.29
C ASP A 66 1.76 29.27 -3.14
N GLN A 67 2.29 29.06 -1.94
CA GLN A 67 1.50 28.73 -0.74
C GLN A 67 0.55 29.87 -0.34
N ALA A 68 0.98 31.13 -0.43
CA ALA A 68 0.17 32.28 -0.03
C ALA A 68 -1.02 32.50 -1.01
N LYS A 69 -0.87 32.15 -2.29
CA LYS A 69 -2.00 32.08 -3.24
C LYS A 69 -3.00 30.99 -2.83
N ALA A 70 -2.52 29.81 -2.44
CA ALA A 70 -3.37 28.71 -1.97
C ALA A 70 -4.08 29.08 -0.64
N ASP A 71 -3.39 29.68 0.32
CA ASP A 71 -3.97 30.15 1.60
C ASP A 71 -5.07 31.17 1.36
N LYS A 72 -4.85 32.12 0.45
CA LYS A 72 -5.87 33.11 0.05
C LYS A 72 -7.10 32.46 -0.61
N ALA A 73 -6.91 31.40 -1.39
CA ALA A 73 -8.02 30.62 -1.94
C ALA A 73 -8.78 29.86 -0.85
N ALA A 74 -8.07 29.20 0.08
CA ALA A 74 -8.67 28.51 1.22
C ALA A 74 -9.46 29.46 2.13
N ASP A 75 -8.94 30.66 2.40
CA ASP A 75 -9.63 31.74 3.10
C ASP A 75 -10.93 32.16 2.42
N ALA A 76 -10.92 32.26 1.08
CA ALA A 76 -12.12 32.61 0.30
C ALA A 76 -13.16 31.47 0.32
N ILE A 77 -12.72 30.22 0.24
CA ILE A 77 -13.55 29.02 0.34
C ILE A 77 -14.18 28.89 1.74
N ARG A 78 -13.42 29.11 2.82
CA ARG A 78 -13.97 29.13 4.19
C ARG A 78 -15.04 30.21 4.38
N LYS A 79 -14.86 31.40 3.79
CA LYS A 79 -15.84 32.50 3.81
C LYS A 79 -17.13 32.19 3.04
N LYS A 80 -17.11 31.22 2.13
CA LYS A 80 -18.29 30.73 1.38
C LYS A 80 -19.11 29.68 2.15
N GLY A 81 -18.56 29.10 3.22
CA GLY A 81 -19.26 28.14 4.10
C GLY A 81 -18.51 26.83 4.31
N TYR A 82 -17.51 26.55 3.48
CA TYR A 82 -16.65 25.37 3.53
C TYR A 82 -15.59 25.50 4.65
N ARG A 83 -16.04 25.52 5.91
CA ARG A 83 -15.22 25.86 7.09
C ARG A 83 -14.01 24.94 7.30
N SER A 84 -14.08 23.71 6.82
CA SER A 84 -13.03 22.69 6.88
C SER A 84 -11.89 22.89 5.87
N ALA A 85 -11.99 23.84 4.93
CA ALA A 85 -11.05 23.90 3.82
C ALA A 85 -9.63 24.30 4.25
N TYR A 86 -8.61 23.59 3.76
CA TYR A 86 -7.21 23.82 4.11
C TYR A 86 -6.28 23.63 2.90
N VAL A 87 -5.08 24.22 2.98
CA VAL A 87 -4.04 24.06 1.95
C VAL A 87 -3.29 22.77 2.17
N GLU A 88 -3.14 21.99 1.10
CA GLU A 88 -2.37 20.77 1.06
C GLU A 88 -1.18 20.93 0.11
N GLU A 89 0.02 20.61 0.57
CA GLU A 89 1.22 20.54 -0.27
C GLU A 89 1.31 19.16 -0.94
N ARG A 90 1.41 19.13 -2.26
CA ARG A 90 1.61 17.90 -3.03
C ARG A 90 3.10 17.53 -3.02
N PRO A 91 3.48 16.30 -2.65
CA PRO A 91 4.87 15.91 -2.46
C PRO A 91 5.56 15.65 -3.81
N LEU A 92 5.92 16.71 -4.55
CA LEU A 92 6.52 16.58 -5.88
C LEU A 92 7.81 15.74 -5.88
N ALA A 93 8.56 15.74 -4.78
CA ALA A 93 9.76 14.92 -4.60
C ALA A 93 9.51 13.40 -4.55
N GLN A 94 8.28 12.96 -4.25
CA GLN A 94 7.87 11.55 -4.27
C GLN A 94 7.32 11.12 -5.65
N GLY A 95 7.05 12.10 -6.52
CA GLY A 95 6.50 11.86 -7.85
C GLY A 95 7.54 11.48 -8.90
N GLN A 96 7.08 10.76 -9.92
CA GLN A 96 7.90 10.31 -11.05
C GLN A 96 7.65 11.18 -12.28
N VAL A 97 8.69 11.38 -13.10
CA VAL A 97 8.55 12.04 -14.39
C VAL A 97 7.96 11.04 -15.39
N VAL A 98 6.75 11.32 -15.87
CA VAL A 98 6.05 10.52 -16.88
C VAL A 98 5.85 11.33 -18.16
N THR A 99 5.68 10.64 -19.28
CA THR A 99 5.43 11.27 -20.58
C THR A 99 3.94 11.28 -20.88
N VAL A 100 3.38 12.43 -21.29
CA VAL A 100 1.94 12.59 -21.64
C VAL A 100 1.78 13.36 -22.95
N ILE A 101 0.61 13.25 -23.59
CA ILE A 101 0.26 14.06 -24.76
C ILE A 101 -0.70 15.17 -24.34
N GLN A 102 -0.28 16.43 -24.43
CA GLN A 102 -1.14 17.57 -24.15
C GLN A 102 -2.04 17.87 -25.36
N LEU A 103 -3.36 17.83 -25.16
CA LEU A 103 -4.37 18.07 -26.19
C LEU A 103 -4.80 19.54 -26.23
N ALA A 104 -4.88 20.19 -25.07
CA ALA A 104 -5.36 21.57 -24.96
C ALA A 104 -4.89 22.27 -23.67
N THR A 105 -5.09 23.58 -23.63
CA THR A 105 -5.11 24.38 -22.39
C THR A 105 -6.40 25.20 -22.37
N ARG A 106 -7.03 25.32 -21.20
CA ARG A 106 -8.29 26.05 -20.98
C ARG A 106 -8.18 26.86 -19.69
N GLU A 107 -8.89 27.97 -19.64
CA GLU A 107 -9.10 28.70 -18.39
C GLU A 107 -10.10 27.94 -17.52
N THR A 108 -9.90 27.93 -16.20
CA THR A 108 -10.70 27.14 -15.25
C THR A 108 -12.00 27.81 -14.83
N ASP A 109 -12.18 29.09 -15.19
CA ASP A 109 -13.38 29.90 -14.95
C ASP A 109 -14.45 29.72 -16.04
N LYS A 110 -14.16 28.96 -17.10
CA LYS A 110 -15.03 28.73 -18.25
C LYS A 110 -15.47 27.28 -18.35
N LEU A 111 -16.68 27.08 -18.86
CA LEU A 111 -17.18 25.76 -19.23
C LEU A 111 -16.27 25.10 -20.27
N ILE A 112 -15.87 23.87 -19.98
CA ILE A 112 -15.07 23.02 -20.86
C ILE A 112 -16.03 22.05 -21.56
N ASP A 113 -16.02 22.06 -22.88
CA ASP A 113 -16.67 21.05 -23.71
C ASP A 113 -15.88 19.73 -23.61
N TRP A 114 -16.30 18.86 -22.67
CA TRP A 114 -15.64 17.60 -22.38
C TRP A 114 -15.93 16.49 -23.39
N GLU A 115 -17.10 16.53 -24.06
CA GLU A 115 -17.49 15.57 -25.09
C GLU A 115 -16.48 15.55 -26.24
N LYS A 116 -15.87 16.70 -26.54
CA LYS A 116 -14.78 16.84 -27.52
C LYS A 116 -13.50 16.05 -27.18
N PHE A 117 -13.26 15.74 -25.90
CA PHE A 117 -12.02 15.09 -25.44
C PHE A 117 -12.18 13.60 -25.13
N GLU A 118 -13.37 13.17 -24.69
CA GLU A 118 -13.63 11.78 -24.24
C GLU A 118 -13.25 10.68 -25.27
N PRO A 119 -13.45 10.85 -26.59
CA PRO A 119 -13.03 9.85 -27.59
C PRO A 119 -11.51 9.62 -27.71
N TYR A 120 -10.69 10.44 -27.04
CA TYR A 120 -9.22 10.44 -27.16
C TYR A 120 -8.53 9.73 -25.98
N GLY A 121 -9.27 8.89 -25.25
CA GLY A 121 -8.77 8.03 -24.19
C GLY A 121 -8.80 8.67 -22.79
N PRO A 122 -8.23 8.00 -21.77
CA PRO A 122 -8.22 8.49 -20.39
C PRO A 122 -7.61 9.89 -20.27
N LEU A 123 -8.41 10.82 -19.76
CA LEU A 123 -8.06 12.23 -19.66
C LEU A 123 -7.50 12.58 -18.28
N TYR A 124 -6.51 13.47 -18.27
CA TYR A 124 -5.94 14.05 -17.06
C TYR A 124 -5.83 15.57 -17.21
N GLY A 125 -6.02 16.28 -16.12
CA GLY A 125 -5.79 17.72 -15.99
C GLY A 125 -4.50 17.99 -15.23
N ILE A 126 -3.74 18.98 -15.69
CA ILE A 126 -2.68 19.62 -14.90
C ILE A 126 -3.13 21.05 -14.66
N ILE A 127 -3.50 21.36 -13.41
CA ILE A 127 -3.97 22.69 -13.01
C ILE A 127 -2.75 23.54 -12.64
N ASN A 128 -2.71 24.77 -13.13
CA ASN A 128 -1.72 25.77 -12.73
C ASN A 128 -2.34 27.17 -12.92
N GLU A 129 -2.45 27.92 -11.83
CA GLU A 129 -2.80 29.36 -11.81
C GLU A 129 -3.95 29.77 -12.74
N GLY A 130 -5.15 29.21 -12.53
CA GLY A 130 -6.36 29.54 -13.28
C GLY A 130 -6.46 28.86 -14.66
N GLN A 131 -5.48 28.03 -15.03
CA GLN A 131 -5.52 27.22 -16.24
C GLN A 131 -5.49 25.72 -15.94
N ILE A 132 -6.15 24.94 -16.79
CA ILE A 132 -6.05 23.48 -16.86
C ILE A 132 -5.49 23.05 -18.21
N LYS A 133 -4.39 22.30 -18.17
CA LYS A 133 -3.77 21.66 -19.33
C LYS A 133 -4.35 20.25 -19.42
N ILE A 134 -5.16 20.00 -20.44
CA ILE A 134 -5.82 18.70 -20.67
C ILE A 134 -4.83 17.82 -21.43
N VAL A 135 -4.50 16.67 -20.85
CA VAL A 135 -3.56 15.68 -21.40
C VAL A 135 -4.24 14.30 -21.50
N THR A 136 -3.73 13.44 -22.37
CA THR A 136 -4.15 12.04 -22.51
C THR A 136 -2.94 11.11 -22.54
N GLY A 137 -3.17 9.90 -22.04
CA GLY A 137 -2.18 8.82 -21.95
C GLY A 137 -1.07 9.09 -20.92
N ILE A 138 -0.51 8.00 -20.41
CA ILE A 138 0.72 8.00 -19.59
C ILE A 138 1.67 7.01 -20.27
N TYR A 139 2.81 7.51 -20.73
CA TYR A 139 3.78 6.78 -21.53
C TYR A 139 5.13 6.73 -20.79
N PRO A 140 5.91 5.66 -20.96
CA PRO A 140 7.23 5.53 -20.30
C PRO A 140 8.19 6.63 -20.78
N ASP A 141 8.14 6.99 -22.06
CA ASP A 141 9.06 7.92 -22.70
C ASP A 141 8.43 8.62 -23.92
N VAL A 142 9.20 9.54 -24.51
CA VAL A 142 8.83 10.31 -25.70
C VAL A 142 8.77 9.44 -26.96
N GLU A 143 9.52 8.34 -27.05
CA GLU A 143 9.54 7.45 -28.20
C GLU A 143 8.26 6.61 -28.31
N ALA A 144 7.70 6.20 -27.16
CA ALA A 144 6.39 5.55 -27.07
C ALA A 144 5.22 6.50 -27.39
N ALA A 145 5.31 7.76 -26.95
CA ALA A 145 4.23 8.74 -27.14
C ALA A 145 4.19 9.38 -28.54
N LYS A 146 5.35 9.64 -29.15
CA LYS A 146 5.49 10.38 -30.42
C LYS A 146 4.78 9.75 -31.63
N PRO A 147 4.75 8.41 -31.82
CA PRO A 147 4.00 7.76 -32.91
C PRO A 147 2.49 7.99 -32.86
N LEU A 148 1.93 8.37 -31.70
CA LEU A 148 0.50 8.59 -31.52
C LEU A 148 0.07 10.03 -31.82
N LEU A 149 1.00 10.99 -31.84
CA LEU A 149 0.72 12.40 -32.16
C LEU A 149 -0.09 12.62 -33.45
N PRO A 150 0.17 11.92 -34.58
CA PRO A 150 -0.63 12.06 -35.80
C PRO A 150 -2.12 11.80 -35.59
N ASN A 151 -2.51 10.92 -34.66
CA ASN A 151 -3.92 10.57 -34.42
C ASN A 151 -4.69 11.72 -33.73
N PHE A 152 -4.03 12.48 -32.86
CA PHE A 152 -4.62 13.66 -32.23
C PHE A 152 -4.61 14.87 -33.18
N ARG A 153 -3.55 15.00 -33.99
CA ARG A 153 -3.38 16.09 -34.97
C ARG A 153 -4.20 15.92 -36.25
N SER A 154 -4.61 14.70 -36.62
CA SER A 154 -5.58 14.47 -37.69
C SER A 154 -6.98 14.93 -37.28
N GLY A 155 -7.34 14.75 -36.01
CA GLY A 155 -8.55 15.25 -35.36
C GLY A 155 -8.52 16.76 -35.01
N PRO A 156 -9.23 17.20 -33.96
CA PRO A 156 -9.43 18.62 -33.63
C PRO A 156 -8.28 19.22 -32.79
N PHE A 157 -7.23 18.46 -32.47
CA PHE A 157 -6.10 18.89 -31.64
C PHE A 157 -4.82 19.05 -32.49
N LYS A 158 -4.86 19.98 -33.45
CA LYS A 158 -3.76 20.24 -34.40
C LYS A 158 -2.42 20.52 -33.73
N ASP A 159 -2.46 21.17 -32.56
CA ASP A 159 -1.30 21.58 -31.79
C ASP A 159 -0.88 20.57 -30.71
N ALA A 160 -1.48 19.37 -30.69
CA ALA A 160 -1.16 18.35 -29.67
C ALA A 160 0.34 18.02 -29.65
N PHE A 161 0.94 17.93 -28.46
CA PHE A 161 2.38 17.69 -28.31
C PHE A 161 2.72 16.81 -27.11
N VAL A 162 3.84 16.09 -27.20
CA VAL A 162 4.39 15.28 -26.11
C VAL A 162 5.11 16.17 -25.11
N LYS A 163 4.94 15.91 -23.82
CA LYS A 163 5.64 16.59 -22.73
C LYS A 163 5.91 15.65 -21.56
N ASN A 164 6.97 15.95 -20.82
CA ASN A 164 7.29 15.27 -19.57
C ASN A 164 6.68 16.06 -18.41
N VAL A 165 6.10 15.37 -17.44
CA VAL A 165 5.41 15.95 -16.28
C VAL A 165 5.64 15.09 -15.05
N ASN A 166 5.61 15.71 -13.87
CA ASN A 166 5.56 14.94 -12.64
C ASN A 166 4.15 14.34 -12.48
N ASN A 167 4.04 13.03 -12.25
CA ASN A 167 2.75 12.33 -12.15
C ASN A 167 1.88 12.82 -10.97
N THR A 168 2.46 13.36 -9.91
CA THR A 168 1.72 13.98 -8.79
C THR A 168 0.92 15.23 -9.19
N LEU A 169 1.18 15.80 -10.37
CA LEU A 169 0.43 16.91 -10.95
C LEU A 169 -0.71 16.46 -11.88
N LEU A 170 -0.89 15.14 -12.09
CA LEU A 170 -1.95 14.58 -12.94
C LEU A 170 -3.22 14.31 -12.14
N ILE A 171 -4.25 15.11 -12.39
CA ILE A 171 -5.59 14.91 -11.84
C ILE A 171 -6.40 14.13 -12.87
N ARG A 172 -6.93 12.96 -12.51
CA ARG A 172 -7.75 12.15 -13.42
C ARG A 172 -9.11 12.84 -13.62
N ILE A 173 -9.48 13.08 -14.88
CA ILE A 173 -10.76 13.68 -15.25
C ILE A 173 -11.81 12.56 -15.39
N ASN A 174 -12.88 12.62 -14.61
CA ASN A 174 -13.88 11.58 -14.47
C ASN A 174 -15.32 12.14 -14.56
N GLN A 175 -16.33 11.37 -14.12
CA GLN A 175 -17.74 11.78 -14.17
C GLN A 175 -18.02 13.04 -13.32
N PHE A 176 -17.27 13.26 -12.23
CA PHE A 176 -17.39 14.46 -11.39
C PHE A 176 -17.06 15.74 -12.17
N GLU A 177 -15.88 15.82 -12.81
CA GLU A 177 -15.45 17.02 -13.55
C GLU A 177 -16.22 17.20 -14.86
N THR A 178 -16.55 16.10 -15.53
CA THR A 178 -17.16 16.15 -16.87
C THR A 178 -18.68 16.29 -16.85
N GLY A 179 -19.35 15.76 -15.82
CA GLY A 179 -20.80 15.58 -15.80
C GLY A 179 -21.32 14.51 -16.79
N LEU A 180 -20.44 13.90 -17.58
CA LEU A 180 -20.77 12.89 -18.57
C LEU A 180 -20.87 11.52 -17.88
N LYS A 181 -22.00 10.84 -18.06
CA LYS A 181 -22.14 9.44 -17.64
C LYS A 181 -21.39 8.57 -18.62
N GLN A 182 -20.39 7.82 -18.15
CA GLN A 182 -19.74 6.83 -18.99
C GLN A 182 -20.76 5.80 -19.48
N PRO A 183 -20.72 5.38 -20.76
CA PRO A 183 -21.58 4.32 -21.24
C PRO A 183 -21.28 3.03 -20.46
N LEU A 184 -22.32 2.38 -19.95
CA LEU A 184 -22.21 1.03 -19.40
C LEU A 184 -21.59 0.13 -20.47
N ILE A 185 -20.47 -0.52 -20.14
CA ILE A 185 -19.75 -1.42 -21.06
C ILE A 185 -20.77 -2.42 -21.63
N PRO A 186 -20.98 -2.47 -22.97
CA PRO A 186 -21.87 -3.45 -23.55
C PRO A 186 -21.31 -4.85 -23.29
N ILE A 187 -22.04 -5.65 -22.52
CA ILE A 187 -21.74 -7.07 -22.41
C ILE A 187 -22.16 -7.69 -23.74
N SER A 188 -21.20 -7.92 -24.64
CA SER A 188 -21.41 -8.69 -25.86
C SER A 188 -21.68 -10.15 -25.50
N LEU A 189 -22.95 -10.46 -25.24
CA LEU A 189 -23.45 -11.82 -25.17
C LEU A 189 -23.68 -12.31 -26.60
N ASP A 190 -22.70 -13.03 -27.15
CA ASP A 190 -22.84 -13.83 -28.37
C ASP A 190 -23.15 -15.31 -28.01
N PRO A 191 -24.42 -15.75 -28.04
CA PRO A 191 -24.77 -17.17 -28.01
C PRO A 191 -24.97 -17.70 -29.45
N ALA A 192 -23.89 -18.20 -30.06
CA ALA A 192 -23.97 -18.86 -31.37
C ALA A 192 -24.38 -20.35 -31.25
N ALA A 193 -25.68 -20.65 -31.19
CA ALA A 193 -26.25 -21.95 -31.63
C ALA A 193 -27.81 -21.96 -31.72
N SER A 194 -28.32 -21.67 -32.92
CA SER A 194 -29.62 -22.03 -33.53
C SER A 194 -30.78 -22.68 -32.73
N ALA A 195 -31.87 -21.90 -32.66
CA ALA A 195 -33.24 -22.24 -33.09
C ALA A 195 -34.09 -23.33 -32.40
N SER A 196 -35.24 -22.91 -31.85
CA SER A 196 -36.57 -23.31 -32.39
C SER A 196 -37.68 -22.31 -32.00
N SER A 197 -38.78 -22.32 -32.76
CA SER A 197 -39.88 -21.34 -32.68
C SER A 197 -40.94 -21.67 -31.62
N GLY A 198 -41.55 -20.68 -30.95
CA GLY A 198 -42.78 -20.92 -30.20
C GLY A 198 -43.29 -19.80 -29.27
N SER A 199 -44.37 -19.13 -29.70
CA SER A 199 -45.43 -18.49 -28.88
C SER A 199 -45.10 -17.56 -27.69
N THR A 200 -45.56 -16.31 -27.79
CA THR A 200 -45.83 -15.38 -26.68
C THR A 200 -46.83 -15.98 -25.66
N PRO A 201 -46.70 -15.63 -24.37
CA PRO A 201 -47.87 -15.15 -23.66
C PRO A 201 -47.66 -13.91 -22.79
N THR A 202 -48.66 -13.04 -22.85
CA THR A 202 -48.93 -11.86 -22.03
C THR A 202 -48.97 -12.16 -20.53
N ASN A 203 -48.42 -11.28 -19.67
CA ASN A 203 -49.15 -10.71 -18.54
C ASN A 203 -48.38 -9.59 -17.81
N ARG A 204 -49.09 -8.50 -17.50
CA ARG A 204 -48.65 -7.34 -16.71
C ARG A 204 -49.79 -6.94 -15.76
N PRO A 205 -49.50 -6.73 -14.47
CA PRO A 205 -50.16 -5.73 -13.63
C PRO A 205 -49.24 -4.49 -13.48
N THR A 206 -49.59 -3.20 -13.44
CA THR A 206 -50.72 -2.45 -12.84
C THR A 206 -50.81 -2.68 -11.33
N ASP A 207 -50.72 -1.67 -10.43
CA ASP A 207 -51.12 -0.26 -10.56
C ASP A 207 -50.33 0.67 -9.59
N TYR A 208 -50.63 1.98 -9.59
CA TYR A 208 -49.94 3.10 -8.92
C TYR A 208 -50.25 3.29 -7.42
N GLY A 209 -49.39 4.08 -6.75
CA GLY A 209 -49.69 4.78 -5.48
C GLY A 209 -48.85 6.06 -5.35
N VAL A 210 -49.51 7.23 -5.19
CA VAL A 210 -48.90 8.57 -5.23
C VAL A 210 -49.04 9.29 -3.87
N ILE A 211 -47.91 9.80 -3.36
CA ILE A 211 -47.64 10.97 -2.47
C ILE A 211 -48.83 11.68 -1.77
N PRO A 212 -48.68 12.16 -0.51
CA PRO A 212 -48.30 13.58 -0.32
C PRO A 212 -47.50 13.95 0.95
N GLY A 213 -46.70 15.04 0.85
CA GLY A 213 -46.84 16.21 1.74
C GLY A 213 -46.03 16.32 3.05
N ASP A 214 -45.35 17.46 3.20
CA ASP A 214 -44.78 18.02 4.45
C ASP A 214 -45.70 17.94 5.68
N ASP A 215 -45.10 17.88 6.88
CA ASP A 215 -45.52 18.80 7.95
C ASP A 215 -44.41 19.17 8.93
N ARG A 216 -44.39 20.44 9.37
CA ARG A 216 -43.45 20.99 10.37
C ARG A 216 -44.10 21.06 11.74
N LEU A 217 -43.47 20.54 12.79
CA LEU A 217 -43.82 20.90 14.17
C LEU A 217 -42.60 21.15 15.05
N ALA A 218 -42.69 22.19 15.88
CA ALA A 218 -41.63 22.70 16.75
C ALA A 218 -42.08 22.75 18.23
N ALA A 219 -41.15 22.48 19.16
CA ALA A 219 -41.22 22.78 20.60
C ALA A 219 -39.85 22.45 21.23
N LYS A 220 -39.37 23.06 22.33
CA LYS A 220 -39.77 24.26 23.09
C LYS A 220 -38.55 24.74 23.91
N SER A 221 -38.50 26.02 24.25
CA SER A 221 -37.42 26.62 25.06
C SER A 221 -37.52 26.32 26.56
N GLY A 222 -36.38 26.30 27.26
CA GLY A 222 -36.30 26.29 28.73
C GLY A 222 -34.94 26.78 29.27
N THR A 223 -34.92 27.94 29.92
CA THR A 223 -33.83 28.49 30.76
C THR A 223 -33.94 27.93 32.20
N SER A 224 -32.98 28.00 33.13
CA SER A 224 -31.66 28.68 33.30
C SER A 224 -30.90 27.98 34.46
N PRO A 225 -29.74 28.43 35.04
CA PRO A 225 -28.78 29.47 34.64
C PRO A 225 -27.26 29.07 34.74
N VAL A 226 -26.42 29.86 34.03
CA VAL A 226 -25.06 30.34 34.40
C VAL A 226 -24.16 29.53 35.35
N THR A 227 -23.02 29.04 34.83
CA THR A 227 -21.68 29.54 35.22
C THR A 227 -20.62 29.18 34.17
N SER A 228 -19.86 30.17 33.69
CA SER A 228 -18.61 29.93 32.95
C SER A 228 -17.46 29.72 33.94
N PRO A 229 -16.41 28.99 33.54
CA PRO A 229 -15.14 29.71 33.37
C PRO A 229 -14.35 29.33 32.10
N THR A 230 -13.77 30.38 31.52
CA THR A 230 -12.44 30.39 30.88
C THR A 230 -12.20 29.49 29.66
N VAL A 231 -12.25 30.13 28.49
CA VAL A 231 -11.57 29.69 27.26
C VAL A 231 -10.10 29.38 27.57
N ARG A 232 -9.63 28.19 27.21
CA ARG A 232 -8.20 27.88 27.09
C ARG A 232 -7.92 27.54 25.64
N GLU A 233 -6.86 28.14 25.10
CA GLU A 233 -6.57 28.16 23.67
C GLU A 233 -6.40 26.76 23.08
N SER A 234 -6.92 26.56 21.86
CA SER A 234 -6.64 25.38 21.05
C SER A 234 -5.16 25.36 20.70
N GLY A 235 -4.38 24.55 21.42
CA GLY A 235 -2.99 24.28 21.10
C GLY A 235 -2.89 23.67 19.70
N THR A 236 -2.22 24.38 18.78
CA THR A 236 -1.93 23.89 17.43
C THR A 236 -1.15 22.58 17.50
N LEU A 237 -1.58 21.58 16.72
CA LEU A 237 -0.80 20.36 16.49
C LEU A 237 0.59 20.72 15.95
N ARG A 238 1.61 20.58 16.81
CA ARG A 238 3.02 20.59 16.43
C ARG A 238 3.66 19.29 16.91
N SER A 239 3.44 18.23 16.14
CA SER A 239 4.29 17.04 16.20
C SER A 239 5.27 17.05 15.02
N ASN A 240 6.22 17.99 15.05
CA ASN A 240 7.41 17.90 14.19
C ASN A 240 8.36 16.85 14.78
N ILE A 241 7.98 15.58 14.67
CA ILE A 241 8.92 14.47 14.67
C ILE A 241 8.86 13.92 13.25
N PRO A 242 9.83 14.25 12.38
CA PRO A 242 9.92 13.63 11.07
C PRO A 242 10.04 12.12 11.28
N ARG A 243 9.22 11.33 10.58
CA ARG A 243 9.57 9.92 10.37
C ARG A 243 10.98 9.90 9.75
N THR A 244 11.89 9.19 10.40
CA THR A 244 13.11 8.75 9.72
C THR A 244 12.67 7.99 8.49
N ASN A 245 13.09 8.45 7.31
CA ASN A 245 12.63 7.97 5.99
C ASN A 245 12.36 6.47 5.99
N ALA A 246 11.18 6.05 5.51
CA ALA A 246 10.79 4.65 5.36
C ALA A 246 11.97 3.84 4.79
N GLY A 247 12.55 3.01 5.66
CA GLY A 247 13.90 2.51 5.42
C GLY A 247 13.90 1.49 4.30
N LYS A 248 14.73 1.72 3.27
CA LYS A 248 15.37 0.58 2.62
C LYS A 248 16.12 -0.18 3.71
N MET A 249 15.61 -1.35 4.05
CA MET A 249 16.18 -2.20 5.09
C MET A 249 17.66 -2.44 4.82
N GLU A 250 18.47 -2.38 5.88
CA GLU A 250 19.86 -2.82 5.83
C GLU A 250 19.90 -4.34 5.61
N ILE A 251 20.35 -4.72 4.41
CA ILE A 251 20.48 -6.12 3.99
C ILE A 251 21.58 -6.77 4.86
N PRO A 252 21.31 -7.86 5.59
CA PRO A 252 22.29 -8.44 6.51
C PRO A 252 23.60 -8.83 5.82
N ASP A 253 24.72 -8.45 6.44
CA ASP A 253 26.04 -8.96 6.11
C ASP A 253 26.11 -10.47 6.36
N ILE A 254 26.64 -11.21 5.38
CA ILE A 254 26.75 -12.67 5.47
C ILE A 254 27.99 -13.05 6.26
N ASN A 255 27.81 -13.75 7.39
CA ASN A 255 28.92 -14.17 8.22
C ASN A 255 29.70 -15.33 7.57
N SER A 256 30.77 -14.98 6.88
CA SER A 256 31.67 -15.89 6.17
C SER A 256 32.38 -16.93 7.05
N LYS A 257 32.39 -16.73 8.38
CA LYS A 257 32.99 -17.67 9.35
C LYS A 257 32.03 -18.77 9.80
N VAL A 258 30.76 -18.74 9.35
CA VAL A 258 29.72 -19.69 9.76
C VAL A 258 29.51 -20.74 8.67
N LYS A 259 29.82 -22.00 9.01
CA LYS A 259 29.57 -23.15 8.14
C LYS A 259 28.12 -23.58 8.17
N ARG A 260 27.47 -23.72 7.01
CA ARG A 260 26.03 -23.97 6.88
C ARG A 260 25.67 -24.79 5.64
N ARG A 261 24.57 -25.55 5.72
CA ARG A 261 24.11 -26.44 4.62
C ARG A 261 23.62 -25.62 3.41
N SER A 262 22.94 -24.51 3.64
CA SER A 262 22.51 -23.52 2.65
C SER A 262 23.66 -23.10 1.71
N ALA A 263 24.77 -22.63 2.28
CA ALA A 263 25.97 -22.25 1.53
C ALA A 263 26.61 -23.45 0.82
N LEU A 264 26.60 -24.65 1.41
CA LEU A 264 27.13 -25.86 0.77
C LEU A 264 26.30 -26.28 -0.46
N GLU A 265 24.97 -26.22 -0.39
CA GLU A 265 24.11 -26.49 -1.55
C GLU A 265 24.29 -25.43 -2.64
N LEU A 266 24.35 -24.14 -2.27
CA LEU A 266 24.67 -23.05 -3.20
C LEU A 266 26.03 -23.29 -3.90
N GLN A 267 27.09 -23.60 -3.15
CA GLN A 267 28.42 -23.91 -3.69
C GLN A 267 28.39 -25.08 -4.69
N LYS A 268 27.62 -26.15 -4.43
CA LYS A 268 27.47 -27.28 -5.37
C LYS A 268 26.86 -26.83 -6.70
N ILE A 269 25.83 -26.00 -6.65
CA ILE A 269 25.14 -25.51 -7.86
C ILE A 269 26.08 -24.59 -8.65
N LEU A 270 26.65 -23.58 -8.01
CA LEU A 270 27.60 -22.67 -8.66
C LEU A 270 28.80 -23.41 -9.26
N LYS A 271 29.23 -24.53 -8.65
CA LYS A 271 30.29 -25.39 -9.18
C LYS A 271 29.86 -26.19 -10.41
N ALA A 272 28.64 -26.74 -10.42
CA ALA A 272 28.09 -27.41 -11.59
C ALA A 272 27.92 -26.45 -12.79
N GLU A 273 27.55 -25.20 -12.50
CA GLU A 273 27.41 -24.10 -13.48
C GLU A 273 28.76 -23.44 -13.83
N ASN A 274 29.89 -23.98 -13.36
CA ASN A 274 31.27 -23.49 -13.61
C ASN A 274 31.56 -22.05 -13.17
N THR A 275 30.71 -21.47 -12.31
CA THR A 275 30.90 -20.11 -11.75
C THR A 275 31.69 -20.12 -10.44
N TYR A 276 31.77 -21.27 -9.76
CA TYR A 276 32.55 -21.46 -8.53
C TYR A 276 33.58 -22.58 -8.66
N THR A 277 34.86 -22.24 -8.53
CA THR A 277 35.98 -23.19 -8.73
C THR A 277 36.54 -23.79 -7.44
N SER A 278 36.30 -23.15 -6.29
CA SER A 278 36.90 -23.50 -4.99
C SER A 278 36.27 -24.76 -4.33
N THR A 279 36.71 -25.09 -3.12
CA THR A 279 36.28 -26.28 -2.36
C THR A 279 34.83 -26.21 -1.89
N LEU A 280 34.14 -27.36 -1.86
CA LEU A 280 32.78 -27.45 -1.29
C LEU A 280 32.89 -27.60 0.24
N ASP A 281 32.98 -26.48 0.95
CA ASP A 281 33.28 -26.44 2.39
C ASP A 281 32.09 -25.98 3.26
N GLY A 282 31.08 -25.35 2.67
CA GLY A 282 29.90 -24.81 3.34
C GLY A 282 30.10 -23.45 4.03
N TYR A 283 31.21 -22.75 3.78
CA TYR A 283 31.42 -21.37 4.24
C TYR A 283 31.08 -20.38 3.12
N TYR A 284 30.31 -19.34 3.41
CA TYR A 284 30.06 -18.26 2.45
C TYR A 284 31.25 -17.30 2.42
N GLY A 285 32.39 -17.74 1.88
CA GLY A 285 33.59 -16.93 1.70
C GLY A 285 33.57 -16.09 0.41
N PRO A 286 34.59 -15.25 0.17
CA PRO A 286 34.70 -14.43 -1.04
C PRO A 286 34.59 -15.21 -2.35
N GLY A 287 35.05 -16.48 -2.36
CA GLY A 287 34.87 -17.36 -3.51
C GLY A 287 33.40 -17.65 -3.82
N THR A 288 32.58 -17.93 -2.80
CA THR A 288 31.14 -18.22 -2.97
C THR A 288 30.39 -16.95 -3.38
N GLU A 289 30.72 -15.81 -2.77
CA GLU A 289 30.17 -14.51 -3.15
C GLU A 289 30.48 -14.16 -4.62
N ASN A 290 31.74 -14.32 -5.04
CA ASN A 290 32.14 -14.09 -6.43
C ASN A 290 31.49 -15.07 -7.41
N GLY A 291 31.34 -16.34 -7.03
CA GLY A 291 30.64 -17.34 -7.84
C GLY A 291 29.16 -17.00 -8.03
N TYR A 292 28.48 -16.57 -6.95
CA TYR A 292 27.10 -16.09 -7.03
C TYR A 292 27.00 -14.84 -7.91
N LYS A 293 27.85 -13.82 -7.70
CA LYS A 293 27.89 -12.61 -8.55
C LYS A 293 28.11 -12.94 -10.03
N LEU A 294 29.03 -13.86 -10.34
CA LEU A 294 29.28 -14.32 -11.71
C LEU A 294 28.05 -15.02 -12.29
N PHE A 295 27.42 -15.94 -11.55
CA PHE A 295 26.20 -16.62 -12.00
C PHE A 295 25.07 -15.64 -12.37
N LYS A 296 24.82 -14.62 -11.55
CA LYS A 296 23.84 -13.55 -11.87
C LYS A 296 24.17 -12.80 -13.16
N GLN A 297 25.46 -12.70 -13.51
CA GLN A 297 25.96 -12.02 -14.70
C GLN A 297 26.01 -12.91 -15.95
N THR A 298 25.91 -14.23 -15.79
CA THR A 298 26.10 -15.19 -16.90
C THR A 298 24.91 -16.09 -17.20
N ASP A 299 24.05 -16.43 -16.22
CA ASP A 299 22.88 -17.28 -16.48
C ASP A 299 21.71 -16.48 -17.08
N PRO A 300 21.27 -16.76 -18.32
CA PRO A 300 20.18 -16.00 -18.95
C PRO A 300 18.84 -16.17 -18.25
N THR A 301 18.62 -17.30 -17.57
CA THR A 301 17.36 -17.58 -16.86
C THR A 301 17.25 -16.69 -15.63
N TYR A 302 18.29 -16.64 -14.80
CA TYR A 302 18.38 -15.76 -13.65
C TYR A 302 18.29 -14.29 -14.07
N GLN A 303 18.93 -13.90 -15.17
CA GLN A 303 18.80 -12.53 -15.72
C GLN A 303 17.38 -12.18 -16.16
N LYS A 304 16.66 -13.09 -16.84
CA LYS A 304 15.23 -12.92 -17.17
C LYS A 304 14.45 -12.55 -15.91
N TYR A 305 14.60 -13.31 -14.83
CA TYR A 305 13.86 -13.07 -13.59
C TYR A 305 14.35 -11.87 -12.78
N LEU A 306 15.65 -11.51 -12.85
CA LEU A 306 16.17 -10.28 -12.25
C LEU A 306 15.66 -9.01 -12.97
N VAL A 307 15.26 -9.12 -14.24
CA VAL A 307 14.51 -8.07 -14.94
C VAL A 307 13.02 -8.12 -14.58
N LEU A 308 12.37 -9.29 -14.62
CA LEU A 308 10.94 -9.43 -14.28
C LEU A 308 10.62 -9.02 -12.84
N ALA A 309 11.51 -9.29 -11.89
CA ALA A 309 11.41 -8.88 -10.49
C ALA A 309 11.27 -7.35 -10.30
N ARG A 310 11.66 -6.54 -11.29
CA ARG A 310 11.50 -5.07 -11.28
C ARG A 310 10.12 -4.61 -11.76
N TYR A 311 9.35 -5.52 -12.35
CA TYR A 311 7.99 -5.30 -12.87
C TYR A 311 6.93 -6.10 -12.09
N PHE A 312 7.34 -7.11 -11.33
CA PHE A 312 6.54 -7.66 -10.23
C PHE A 312 6.50 -6.63 -9.10
N ASP A 313 5.43 -5.85 -9.06
CA ASP A 313 5.12 -4.99 -7.93
C ASP A 313 4.46 -5.83 -6.82
N PRO A 314 5.14 -6.08 -5.68
CA PRO A 314 4.55 -6.84 -4.57
C PRO A 314 3.35 -6.11 -3.95
N THR A 315 3.23 -4.79 -4.11
CA THR A 315 2.11 -4.00 -3.57
C THR A 315 0.79 -4.22 -4.31
N VAL A 316 0.82 -4.83 -5.50
CA VAL A 316 -0.39 -5.07 -6.34
C VAL A 316 -1.09 -6.40 -5.99
N LYS A 317 -0.59 -7.17 -5.02
CA LYS A 317 -1.20 -8.44 -4.56
C LYS A 317 -1.96 -8.37 -3.22
N ALA A 318 -2.45 -7.18 -2.85
CA ALA A 318 -3.49 -7.03 -1.82
C ALA A 318 -4.88 -6.95 -2.48
N GLY A 319 -5.51 -8.10 -2.70
CA GLY A 319 -6.89 -8.16 -3.17
C GLY A 319 -7.86 -7.63 -2.11
N ALA A 320 -8.64 -6.60 -2.47
CA ALA A 320 -9.79 -6.11 -1.71
C ALA A 320 -9.58 -5.82 -0.20
N GLU A 321 -8.54 -5.07 0.16
CA GLU A 321 -8.48 -4.42 1.48
C GLU A 321 -9.58 -3.36 1.60
N GLY A 322 -10.65 -3.65 2.35
CA GLY A 322 -11.75 -2.70 2.54
C GLY A 322 -11.31 -1.42 3.27
N GLN A 323 -11.95 -0.28 2.98
CA GLN A 323 -11.62 1.08 3.45
C GLN A 323 -11.00 1.21 4.87
N LEU A 324 -11.52 0.48 5.85
CA LEU A 324 -11.03 0.52 7.23
C LEU A 324 -9.60 -0.06 7.37
N GLN A 325 -9.26 -1.12 6.63
CA GLN A 325 -7.91 -1.68 6.59
C GLN A 325 -6.94 -0.63 6.04
N LEU A 326 -7.29 0.01 4.92
CA LEU A 326 -6.46 1.05 4.31
C LEU A 326 -6.24 2.23 5.25
N ALA A 327 -7.29 2.67 5.96
CA ALA A 327 -7.17 3.73 6.96
C ALA A 327 -6.29 3.31 8.15
N ILE A 328 -6.45 2.09 8.68
CA ILE A 328 -5.60 1.58 9.75
C ILE A 328 -4.14 1.44 9.28
N ASN A 329 -3.91 1.00 8.04
CA ASN A 329 -2.57 0.90 7.44
C ASN A 329 -1.87 2.25 7.28
N ASN A 330 -2.61 3.31 6.92
CA ASN A 330 -2.05 4.65 6.69
C ASN A 330 -2.27 5.62 7.86
N LEU A 331 -2.66 5.13 9.05
CA LEU A 331 -3.18 5.95 10.15
C LEU A 331 -2.26 7.10 10.62
N LEU A 332 -0.96 6.97 10.38
CA LEU A 332 0.06 7.94 10.79
C LEU A 332 0.59 8.81 9.65
N ASP A 333 0.26 8.46 8.41
CA ASP A 333 0.77 9.09 7.18
C ASP A 333 -0.32 9.87 6.43
N ASP A 334 -1.56 9.37 6.48
CA ASP A 334 -2.74 9.97 5.86
C ASP A 334 -3.53 10.77 6.90
N PRO A 335 -3.60 12.11 6.81
CA PRO A 335 -4.37 12.95 7.72
C PRO A 335 -5.88 12.67 7.73
N SER A 336 -6.40 11.97 6.71
CA SER A 336 -7.81 11.56 6.63
C SER A 336 -8.10 10.20 7.26
N ALA A 337 -7.09 9.34 7.43
CA ALA A 337 -7.25 8.01 8.00
C ALA A 337 -7.87 7.98 9.42
N PRO A 338 -7.54 8.91 10.34
CA PRO A 338 -8.25 9.05 11.61
C PRO A 338 -9.76 9.23 11.46
N LEU A 339 -10.22 9.96 10.44
CA LEU A 339 -11.65 10.22 10.20
C LEU A 339 -12.38 8.96 9.72
N THR A 340 -11.75 8.16 8.86
CA THR A 340 -12.28 6.86 8.42
C THR A 340 -12.33 5.84 9.56
N VAL A 341 -11.35 5.89 10.46
CA VAL A 341 -11.34 5.11 11.71
C VAL A 341 -12.42 5.59 12.69
N GLU A 342 -12.68 6.89 12.78
CA GLU A 342 -13.78 7.46 13.59
C GLU A 342 -15.17 7.12 13.04
N SER A 343 -15.34 7.09 11.70
CA SER A 343 -16.63 6.79 11.07
C SER A 343 -17.03 5.31 11.13
N SER A 344 -16.08 4.41 11.40
CA SER A 344 -16.34 2.97 11.46
C SER A 344 -16.93 2.53 12.81
N THR A 345 -18.00 1.73 12.75
CA THR A 345 -18.65 1.16 13.94
C THR A 345 -18.02 -0.13 14.44
N THR A 346 -17.01 -0.66 13.73
CA THR A 346 -16.38 -1.95 14.08
C THR A 346 -15.64 -1.88 15.43
N PRO A 347 -15.54 -3.02 16.16
CA PRO A 347 -14.80 -3.04 17.43
C PRO A 347 -13.33 -2.62 17.27
N ILE A 348 -12.67 -3.07 16.20
CA ILE A 348 -11.25 -2.76 15.95
C ILE A 348 -11.03 -1.27 15.66
N ALA A 349 -11.94 -0.62 14.93
CA ALA A 349 -11.87 0.83 14.70
C ALA A 349 -11.90 1.63 16.01
N LYS A 350 -12.80 1.29 16.95
CA LYS A 350 -12.84 1.94 18.27
C LYS A 350 -11.53 1.79 19.05
N ALA A 351 -10.82 0.69 18.87
CA ALA A 351 -9.52 0.49 19.50
C ALA A 351 -8.42 1.37 18.87
N TYR A 352 -8.46 1.57 17.54
CA TYR A 352 -7.60 2.56 16.90
C TYR A 352 -7.96 4.00 17.25
N GLN A 353 -9.24 4.35 17.42
CA GLN A 353 -9.66 5.63 18.01
C GLN A 353 -9.01 5.84 19.38
N ALA A 354 -9.03 4.81 20.24
CA ALA A 354 -8.41 4.87 21.56
C ALA A 354 -6.87 5.04 21.51
N TYR A 355 -6.21 4.40 20.54
CA TYR A 355 -4.77 4.56 20.30
C TYR A 355 -4.40 5.99 19.85
N ILE A 356 -5.15 6.56 18.89
CA ILE A 356 -4.99 7.97 18.46
C ILE A 356 -5.17 8.91 19.65
N LEU A 357 -6.19 8.66 20.46
CA LEU A 357 -6.52 9.45 21.64
C LEU A 357 -5.42 9.35 22.72
N PHE A 358 -4.87 8.15 22.94
CA PHE A 358 -3.75 7.96 23.85
C PHE A 358 -2.48 8.67 23.36
N ARG A 359 -2.18 8.64 22.06
CA ARG A 359 -1.01 9.36 21.50
C ARG A 359 -1.15 10.88 21.59
N THR A 360 -2.37 11.41 21.47
CA THR A 360 -2.61 12.86 21.42
C THR A 360 -2.86 13.49 22.79
N MET A 361 -3.50 12.76 23.72
CA MET A 361 -3.89 13.28 25.05
C MET A 361 -3.40 12.43 26.23
N GLY A 362 -2.74 11.30 25.99
CA GLY A 362 -2.26 10.40 27.04
C GLY A 362 -3.34 9.49 27.63
N PRO A 363 -3.07 8.84 28.78
CA PRO A 363 -4.04 7.97 29.45
C PRO A 363 -5.27 8.77 29.92
N GLY A 364 -6.47 8.25 29.67
CA GLY A 364 -7.71 8.96 29.98
C GLY A 364 -8.96 8.09 29.97
N ASN A 365 -10.04 8.60 30.56
CA ASN A 365 -11.32 7.87 30.67
C ASN A 365 -11.92 7.50 29.31
N ASP A 366 -11.72 8.34 28.29
CA ASP A 366 -12.23 8.11 26.95
C ASP A 366 -11.46 6.98 26.23
N VAL A 367 -10.14 6.90 26.42
CA VAL A 367 -9.32 5.74 25.98
C VAL A 367 -9.85 4.46 26.63
N ASN A 368 -10.06 4.50 27.95
CA ASN A 368 -10.61 3.38 28.71
C ASN A 368 -11.98 2.97 28.16
N ALA A 369 -12.88 3.93 27.93
CA ALA A 369 -14.21 3.68 27.41
C ALA A 369 -14.17 3.02 26.02
N LEU A 370 -13.39 3.55 25.09
CA LEU A 370 -13.25 3.05 23.72
C LEU A 370 -12.68 1.63 23.68
N MET A 371 -11.56 1.37 24.37
CA MET A 371 -10.94 0.03 24.39
C MET A 371 -11.82 -1.01 25.09
N ASN A 372 -12.44 -0.70 26.24
CA ASN A 372 -13.33 -1.65 26.91
C ASN A 372 -14.60 -1.92 26.10
N GLN A 373 -15.11 -0.94 25.35
CA GLN A 373 -16.21 -1.16 24.40
C GLN A 373 -15.79 -2.08 23.25
N ALA A 374 -14.59 -1.87 22.67
CA ALA A 374 -14.05 -2.72 21.61
C ALA A 374 -13.93 -4.18 22.07
N ILE A 375 -13.28 -4.41 23.21
CA ILE A 375 -13.13 -5.73 23.86
C ILE A 375 -14.47 -6.43 24.02
N ARG A 376 -15.45 -5.76 24.65
CA ARG A 376 -16.78 -6.34 24.90
C ARG A 376 -17.51 -6.64 23.60
N ALA A 377 -17.42 -5.76 22.61
CA ALA A 377 -18.08 -5.96 21.31
C ALA A 377 -17.48 -7.15 20.53
N SER A 378 -16.18 -7.37 20.61
CA SER A 378 -15.49 -8.51 19.97
C SER A 378 -15.72 -9.85 20.65
N TYR A 379 -15.88 -9.91 21.98
CA TYR A 379 -15.89 -11.17 22.74
C TYR A 379 -17.22 -11.53 23.42
N ASN A 380 -18.16 -10.58 23.64
CA ASN A 380 -19.43 -10.91 24.31
C ASN A 380 -20.44 -11.67 23.42
N SER A 381 -20.27 -11.61 22.10
CA SER A 381 -21.26 -12.05 21.11
C SER A 381 -21.12 -13.51 20.67
N GLN A 382 -20.18 -14.28 21.23
CA GLN A 382 -19.78 -15.58 20.67
C GLN A 382 -19.89 -16.74 21.66
N THR A 383 -20.78 -17.68 21.35
CA THR A 383 -20.81 -19.03 21.93
C THR A 383 -19.87 -19.95 21.13
N GLY A 384 -18.74 -20.35 21.72
CA GLY A 384 -17.91 -21.45 21.19
C GLY A 384 -16.57 -21.06 20.55
N GLY A 385 -16.15 -19.79 20.60
CA GLY A 385 -14.80 -19.39 20.21
C GLY A 385 -13.73 -19.72 21.28
N PRO A 386 -12.43 -19.60 20.95
CA PRO A 386 -11.35 -19.68 21.94
C PRO A 386 -11.58 -18.70 23.09
N ARG A 387 -11.54 -19.19 24.34
CA ARG A 387 -11.78 -18.38 25.53
C ARG A 387 -10.63 -17.40 25.73
N ALA A 388 -10.89 -16.11 25.50
CA ALA A 388 -9.89 -15.04 25.51
C ALA A 388 -8.88 -15.14 26.68
N PRO A 389 -7.59 -14.82 26.46
CA PRO A 389 -6.53 -14.99 27.46
C PRO A 389 -6.61 -13.97 28.63
N PHE A 390 -7.70 -13.21 28.72
CA PHE A 390 -7.95 -12.12 29.64
C PHE A 390 -9.47 -12.02 29.92
N ASP A 391 -9.85 -11.34 31.01
CA ASP A 391 -11.25 -11.14 31.36
C ASP A 391 -11.87 -9.98 30.59
N TYR A 392 -12.45 -10.28 29.43
CA TYR A 392 -13.14 -9.31 28.57
C TYR A 392 -14.39 -8.67 29.23
N ASN A 393 -14.86 -9.16 30.39
CA ASN A 393 -15.92 -8.50 31.16
C ASN A 393 -15.39 -7.46 32.14
N ALA A 394 -14.10 -7.48 32.47
CA ALA A 394 -13.48 -6.50 33.35
C ALA A 394 -13.54 -5.08 32.76
N THR A 395 -13.21 -4.08 33.58
CA THR A 395 -12.99 -2.70 33.12
C THR A 395 -11.51 -2.35 33.32
N TYR A 396 -10.78 -2.29 32.22
CA TYR A 396 -9.35 -1.97 32.19
C TYR A 396 -9.11 -0.46 32.17
N ALA A 397 -8.03 -0.02 32.82
CA ALA A 397 -7.57 1.37 32.78
C ALA A 397 -6.17 1.41 32.15
N TYR A 398 -6.06 2.03 30.98
CA TYR A 398 -4.84 2.05 30.17
C TYR A 398 -3.96 3.20 30.63
N GLN A 399 -2.94 2.89 31.44
CA GLN A 399 -1.96 3.86 31.93
C GLN A 399 -0.70 3.92 31.04
N GLY A 400 -0.47 2.89 30.23
CA GLY A 400 0.66 2.75 29.31
C GLY A 400 0.23 2.16 27.97
N LEU A 401 1.07 2.36 26.95
CA LEU A 401 0.86 1.80 25.61
C LEU A 401 1.04 0.28 25.57
N ASP A 402 1.81 -0.30 26.49
CA ASP A 402 2.01 -1.73 26.63
C ASP A 402 0.69 -2.51 26.77
N GLN A 403 -0.18 -2.10 27.68
CA GLN A 403 -1.49 -2.73 27.87
C GLN A 403 -2.46 -2.43 26.72
N LEU A 404 -2.36 -1.24 26.13
CA LEU A 404 -3.22 -0.84 25.00
C LEU A 404 -2.89 -1.66 23.75
N ILE A 405 -1.60 -1.79 23.44
CA ILE A 405 -1.09 -2.56 22.30
C ILE A 405 -1.31 -4.07 22.51
N LEU A 406 -1.16 -4.58 23.74
CA LEU A 406 -1.55 -5.96 24.07
C LEU A 406 -3.02 -6.22 23.76
N HIS A 407 -3.92 -5.33 24.15
CA HIS A 407 -5.35 -5.49 23.88
C HIS A 407 -5.72 -5.22 22.40
N LEU A 408 -4.99 -4.36 21.67
CA LEU A 408 -5.07 -4.28 20.21
C LEU A 408 -4.69 -5.62 19.55
N HIS A 409 -3.63 -6.29 20.01
CA HIS A 409 -3.24 -7.61 19.48
C HIS A 409 -4.35 -8.64 19.68
N TYR A 410 -4.96 -8.68 20.87
CA TYR A 410 -6.11 -9.54 21.12
C TYR A 410 -7.29 -9.20 20.21
N LEU A 411 -7.61 -7.92 19.99
CA LEU A 411 -8.69 -7.51 19.11
C LEU A 411 -8.45 -7.88 17.63
N HIS A 412 -7.22 -7.82 17.15
CA HIS A 412 -6.87 -8.32 15.81
C HIS A 412 -7.02 -9.85 15.69
N ALA A 413 -6.73 -10.57 16.78
CA ALA A 413 -6.91 -12.01 16.89
C ALA A 413 -8.34 -12.45 17.28
N ALA A 414 -9.27 -11.51 17.47
CA ALA A 414 -10.63 -11.81 17.90
C ALA A 414 -11.39 -12.53 16.77
N PRO A 415 -12.22 -13.55 17.06
CA PRO A 415 -12.89 -14.29 15.99
C PRO A 415 -13.91 -13.40 15.28
N GLY A 416 -13.98 -13.49 13.95
CA GLY A 416 -14.81 -12.58 13.14
C GLY A 416 -14.22 -11.19 12.91
N ASN A 417 -12.99 -10.93 13.35
CA ASN A 417 -12.21 -9.80 12.85
C ASN A 417 -11.42 -10.21 11.59
N ASP A 418 -11.66 -9.48 10.49
CA ASP A 418 -10.92 -9.66 9.24
C ASP A 418 -9.86 -8.58 8.98
N ILE A 419 -9.78 -7.56 9.83
CA ILE A 419 -8.79 -6.49 9.74
C ILE A 419 -7.44 -6.95 10.29
N ALA A 420 -6.42 -6.95 9.44
CA ALA A 420 -5.05 -7.27 9.80
C ALA A 420 -4.36 -6.12 10.56
N ALA A 421 -3.45 -6.46 11.47
CA ALA A 421 -2.65 -5.49 12.22
C ALA A 421 -1.62 -4.79 11.31
N PRO A 422 -1.52 -3.46 11.31
CA PRO A 422 -0.67 -2.70 10.38
C PRO A 422 0.80 -2.74 10.81
N CYS A 423 1.71 -2.72 9.84
CA CYS A 423 3.15 -2.86 10.11
C CYS A 423 3.74 -1.72 10.93
N TRP A 424 3.25 -0.48 10.75
CA TRP A 424 3.75 0.68 11.52
C TRP A 424 3.57 0.51 13.03
N LEU A 425 2.63 -0.34 13.50
CA LEU A 425 2.40 -0.55 14.93
C LEU A 425 3.65 -1.12 15.62
N TYR A 426 4.40 -1.98 14.93
CA TYR A 426 5.71 -2.44 15.37
C TYR A 426 6.79 -1.38 15.19
N GLU A 427 6.79 -0.67 14.07
CA GLU A 427 7.85 0.30 13.75
C GLU A 427 7.87 1.47 14.76
N GLU A 428 6.69 1.92 15.20
CA GLU A 428 6.54 3.00 16.20
C GLU A 428 6.62 2.47 17.64
N HIS A 429 6.22 1.21 17.90
CA HIS A 429 6.16 0.60 19.23
C HIS A 429 6.77 -0.82 19.26
N PRO A 430 8.07 -0.97 18.99
CA PRO A 430 8.69 -2.29 18.79
C PRO A 430 8.77 -3.11 20.08
N ALA A 431 8.97 -2.46 21.24
CA ALA A 431 9.07 -3.15 22.53
C ALA A 431 7.70 -3.65 23.01
N GLU A 432 6.69 -2.80 22.95
CA GLU A 432 5.30 -3.10 23.33
C GLU A 432 4.70 -4.16 22.40
N THR A 433 4.92 -4.03 21.08
CA THR A 433 4.46 -5.01 20.09
C THR A 433 5.15 -6.35 20.25
N ALA A 434 6.46 -6.39 20.50
CA ALA A 434 7.17 -7.64 20.78
C ALA A 434 6.68 -8.30 22.09
N ALA A 435 6.44 -7.53 23.15
CA ALA A 435 5.90 -8.04 24.42
C ALA A 435 4.44 -8.55 24.28
N ALA A 436 3.63 -7.84 23.50
CA ALA A 436 2.27 -8.26 23.15
C ALA A 436 2.28 -9.57 22.37
N HIS A 437 3.12 -9.66 21.33
CA HIS A 437 3.28 -10.88 20.53
C HIS A 437 3.80 -12.05 21.35
N ALA A 438 4.80 -11.86 22.22
CA ALA A 438 5.32 -12.92 23.10
C ALA A 438 4.28 -13.44 24.10
N SER A 439 3.38 -12.56 24.57
CA SER A 439 2.25 -12.92 25.43
C SER A 439 1.19 -13.73 24.66
N PHE A 440 0.93 -13.33 23.42
CA PHE A 440 -0.10 -13.90 22.56
C PHE A 440 0.31 -15.19 21.83
N ALA A 441 1.60 -15.38 21.53
CA ALA A 441 2.14 -16.59 20.88
C ALA A 441 1.93 -17.87 21.72
N ARG A 442 1.59 -17.74 23.01
CA ARG A 442 1.21 -18.84 23.91
C ARG A 442 -0.27 -19.25 23.78
N TYR A 443 -1.05 -18.54 22.97
CA TYR A 443 -2.51 -18.64 22.93
C TYR A 443 -3.05 -19.06 21.56
N SER A 444 -2.68 -18.39 20.47
CA SER A 444 -3.08 -18.80 19.10
C SER A 444 -2.28 -18.08 18.01
N SER A 445 -1.26 -18.70 17.41
CA SER A 445 -0.56 -18.09 16.27
C SER A 445 -1.40 -18.03 14.97
N GLU A 446 -2.49 -18.80 14.90
CA GLU A 446 -3.29 -18.99 13.68
C GLU A 446 -4.38 -17.92 13.47
N THR A 447 -4.89 -17.27 14.52
CA THR A 447 -5.98 -16.26 14.36
C THR A 447 -5.49 -14.83 14.20
N PHE A 448 -4.21 -14.53 14.44
CA PHE A 448 -3.66 -13.17 14.33
C PHE A 448 -3.18 -12.86 12.92
N LYS A 449 -3.98 -12.08 12.20
CA LYS A 449 -3.65 -11.52 10.88
C LYS A 449 -2.77 -10.28 11.05
N LEU A 450 -1.52 -10.34 10.58
CA LEU A 450 -0.69 -9.16 10.30
C LEU A 450 -0.84 -8.75 8.84
N GLN A 451 -0.81 -7.45 8.59
CA GLN A 451 -0.67 -6.90 7.25
C GLN A 451 0.73 -7.28 6.71
N SER A 452 0.88 -7.27 5.39
CA SER A 452 2.08 -7.80 4.73
C SER A 452 3.29 -6.89 4.95
N CYS A 453 4.02 -7.13 6.05
CA CYS A 453 5.26 -6.43 6.37
C CYS A 453 6.39 -6.98 5.51
N ASP A 454 6.36 -6.64 4.23
CA ASP A 454 7.17 -7.23 3.15
C ASP A 454 8.63 -6.76 3.11
N GLN A 455 9.22 -6.55 4.28
CA GLN A 455 10.58 -6.06 4.42
C GLN A 455 11.60 -7.08 3.85
N PHE A 456 11.30 -8.39 3.89
CA PHE A 456 12.08 -9.41 3.17
C PHE A 456 11.92 -9.35 1.64
N LEU A 457 10.77 -8.93 1.10
CA LEU A 457 10.57 -8.79 -0.36
C LEU A 457 11.32 -7.58 -0.95
N SER A 458 12.01 -6.80 -0.12
CA SER A 458 12.94 -5.76 -0.59
C SER A 458 14.30 -6.32 -1.06
N TRP A 459 14.62 -7.58 -0.75
CA TRP A 459 15.90 -8.20 -1.09
C TRP A 459 15.88 -8.79 -2.51
N GLU A 460 16.86 -8.44 -3.35
CA GLU A 460 16.88 -8.81 -4.77
C GLU A 460 16.82 -10.33 -4.99
N GLU A 461 17.52 -11.13 -4.19
CA GLU A 461 17.44 -12.60 -4.27
C GLU A 461 16.05 -13.16 -3.92
N ILE A 462 15.30 -12.49 -3.04
CA ILE A 462 13.94 -12.89 -2.66
C ILE A 462 12.94 -12.47 -3.74
N GLN A 463 13.11 -11.29 -4.35
CA GLN A 463 12.28 -10.86 -5.47
C GLN A 463 12.44 -11.78 -6.69
N VAL A 464 13.68 -12.20 -6.99
CA VAL A 464 13.95 -13.20 -8.04
C VAL A 464 13.35 -14.55 -7.67
N LEU A 465 13.48 -14.99 -6.42
CA LEU A 465 12.89 -16.23 -5.92
C LEU A 465 11.35 -16.25 -6.06
N GLU A 466 10.68 -15.18 -5.61
CA GLU A 466 9.23 -15.02 -5.74
C GLU A 466 8.80 -14.98 -7.20
N SER A 467 9.51 -14.23 -8.05
CA SER A 467 9.18 -14.13 -9.49
C SER A 467 9.25 -15.49 -10.18
N ILE A 468 10.29 -16.28 -9.91
CA ILE A 468 10.42 -17.65 -10.47
C ILE A 468 9.31 -18.55 -9.93
N ALA A 469 9.02 -18.48 -8.64
CA ALA A 469 7.97 -19.28 -8.04
C ALA A 469 6.58 -18.92 -8.60
N SER A 470 6.29 -17.62 -8.77
CA SER A 470 5.02 -17.14 -9.33
C SER A 470 4.83 -17.56 -10.81
N ASP A 471 5.90 -17.60 -11.62
CA ASP A 471 5.87 -18.16 -12.99
C ASP A 471 5.67 -19.69 -13.00
N LEU A 472 6.02 -20.38 -11.90
CA LEU A 472 5.83 -21.82 -11.72
C LEU A 472 4.45 -22.19 -11.16
N ASN A 473 3.65 -21.23 -10.67
CA ASN A 473 2.31 -21.50 -10.18
C ASN A 473 1.38 -21.91 -11.33
N ALA A 474 0.57 -22.95 -11.11
CA ALA A 474 -0.40 -23.46 -12.08
C ALA A 474 -1.79 -22.83 -11.94
N ASP A 475 -2.06 -22.13 -10.83
CA ASP A 475 -3.39 -21.63 -10.50
C ASP A 475 -3.77 -20.43 -11.38
N ALA A 476 -4.86 -20.59 -12.14
CA ALA A 476 -5.40 -19.52 -12.98
C ALA A 476 -5.97 -18.32 -12.19
N LYS A 477 -6.21 -18.50 -10.88
CA LYS A 477 -6.58 -17.46 -9.93
C LYS A 477 -5.92 -17.76 -8.58
N PRO A 478 -5.08 -16.87 -8.03
CA PRO A 478 -4.44 -17.11 -6.74
C PRO A 478 -5.46 -17.14 -5.58
N ASN A 479 -5.24 -18.00 -4.59
CA ASN A 479 -6.07 -18.04 -3.38
C ASN A 479 -5.65 -16.93 -2.41
N GLU A 480 -6.37 -15.81 -2.44
CA GLU A 480 -6.10 -14.60 -1.64
C GLU A 480 -6.02 -14.89 -0.13
N ASN A 481 -6.86 -15.79 0.41
CA ASN A 481 -6.81 -16.15 1.83
C ASN A 481 -5.50 -16.87 2.21
N VAL A 482 -5.01 -17.75 1.34
CA VAL A 482 -3.74 -18.48 1.55
C VAL A 482 -2.56 -17.51 1.44
N ILE A 483 -2.60 -16.59 0.47
CA ILE A 483 -1.59 -15.52 0.33
C ILE A 483 -1.56 -14.63 1.57
N ALA A 484 -2.71 -14.14 2.04
CA ALA A 484 -2.82 -13.33 3.24
C ALA A 484 -2.33 -14.07 4.50
N THR A 485 -2.59 -15.38 4.60
CA THR A 485 -2.10 -16.22 5.70
C THR A 485 -0.58 -16.32 5.68
N TYR A 486 0.02 -16.56 4.51
CA TYR A 486 1.48 -16.60 4.36
C TYR A 486 2.14 -15.24 4.56
N ALA A 487 1.52 -14.14 4.12
CA ALA A 487 1.94 -12.77 4.40
C ALA A 487 1.96 -12.47 5.90
N SER A 488 0.88 -12.81 6.61
CA SER A 488 0.81 -12.68 8.07
C SER A 488 1.93 -13.49 8.75
N ALA A 489 2.10 -14.76 8.39
CA ALA A 489 3.16 -15.61 8.95
C ALA A 489 4.57 -15.05 8.68
N ARG A 490 4.81 -14.47 7.49
CA ARG A 490 6.07 -13.80 7.14
C ARG A 490 6.32 -12.59 8.04
N ALA A 491 5.29 -11.78 8.28
CA ALA A 491 5.36 -10.65 9.20
C ALA A 491 5.61 -11.10 10.65
N GLN A 492 4.97 -12.18 11.14
CA GLN A 492 5.25 -12.74 12.47
C GLN A 492 6.74 -13.14 12.61
N LEU A 493 7.26 -13.90 11.64
CA LEU A 493 8.67 -14.33 11.57
C LEU A 493 9.64 -13.14 11.51
N PHE A 494 9.27 -12.05 10.83
CA PHE A 494 10.08 -10.85 10.75
C PHE A 494 10.10 -10.04 12.07
N LEU A 495 8.93 -9.70 12.60
CA LEU A 495 8.77 -8.76 13.71
C LEU A 495 9.20 -9.38 15.06
N ALA A 496 8.70 -10.59 15.35
CA ALA A 496 8.85 -11.26 16.63
C ALA A 496 9.13 -12.76 16.47
N PRO A 497 10.24 -13.14 15.79
CA PRO A 497 10.62 -14.54 15.66
C PRO A 497 10.76 -15.22 17.02
N ARG A 498 10.36 -16.49 17.08
CA ARG A 498 10.64 -17.41 18.19
C ARG A 498 11.34 -18.65 17.64
N ALA A 499 12.10 -19.34 18.47
CA ALA A 499 12.60 -20.65 18.11
C ALA A 499 11.41 -21.57 17.75
N LEU A 500 11.55 -22.30 16.65
CA LEU A 500 10.60 -23.34 16.27
C LEU A 500 10.78 -24.53 17.22
N ASP A 501 9.69 -25.20 17.59
CA ASP A 501 9.76 -26.44 18.37
C ASP A 501 10.22 -27.64 17.51
N ALA A 502 10.35 -28.83 18.13
CA ALA A 502 10.83 -30.02 17.43
C ALA A 502 9.89 -30.48 16.29
N GLN A 503 8.57 -30.33 16.46
CA GLN A 503 7.56 -30.71 15.47
C GLN A 503 7.53 -29.70 14.31
N GLU A 504 7.61 -28.41 14.63
CA GLU A 504 7.70 -27.33 13.63
C GLU A 504 8.97 -27.44 12.78
N ASN A 505 10.12 -27.67 13.41
CA ASN A 505 11.38 -27.92 12.70
C ASN A 505 11.29 -29.14 11.79
N GLN A 506 10.76 -30.26 12.29
CA GLN A 506 10.56 -31.46 11.49
C GLN A 506 9.64 -31.20 10.29
N PHE A 507 8.55 -30.44 10.48
CA PHE A 507 7.61 -30.11 9.42
C PHE A 507 8.25 -29.25 8.32
N VAL A 508 9.01 -28.19 8.66
CA VAL A 508 9.67 -27.35 7.64
C VAL A 508 10.82 -28.07 6.94
N ASP A 509 11.54 -28.97 7.63
CA ASP A 509 12.56 -29.80 6.99
C ASP A 509 11.95 -30.82 6.02
N GLN A 510 10.90 -31.53 6.42
CA GLN A 510 10.19 -32.49 5.56
C GLN A 510 9.57 -31.80 4.33
N TRP A 511 8.93 -30.64 4.53
CA TRP A 511 8.40 -29.81 3.44
C TRP A 511 9.50 -29.42 2.45
N ASN A 512 10.65 -28.94 2.93
CA ASN A 512 11.76 -28.51 2.08
C ASN A 512 12.40 -29.69 1.32
N ASP A 513 12.64 -30.83 1.99
CA ASP A 513 13.22 -32.01 1.35
C ASP A 513 12.28 -32.59 0.28
N GLN A 514 10.95 -32.60 0.52
CA GLN A 514 9.95 -33.05 -0.45
C GLN A 514 9.84 -32.11 -1.66
N LEU A 515 9.80 -30.78 -1.41
CA LEU A 515 9.83 -29.74 -2.43
C LEU A 515 11.03 -29.92 -3.38
N TRP A 516 12.23 -30.11 -2.83
CA TRP A 516 13.42 -30.29 -3.65
C TRP A 516 13.47 -31.64 -4.36
N ALA A 517 13.02 -32.73 -3.75
CA ALA A 517 12.93 -34.02 -4.43
C ALA A 517 12.06 -33.93 -5.69
N ASN A 518 10.88 -33.33 -5.58
CA ASN A 518 9.93 -33.17 -6.69
C ASN A 518 10.40 -32.16 -7.74
N LEU A 519 10.93 -30.99 -7.35
CA LEU A 519 11.51 -30.02 -8.28
C LEU A 519 12.69 -30.61 -9.05
N ASN A 520 13.54 -31.41 -8.41
CA ASN A 520 14.65 -32.10 -9.08
C ASN A 520 14.13 -33.13 -10.10
N ALA A 521 13.15 -33.95 -9.71
CA ALA A 521 12.55 -34.96 -10.56
C ALA A 521 11.69 -34.39 -11.71
N TRP A 522 11.25 -33.13 -11.59
CA TRP A 522 10.62 -32.37 -12.67
C TRP A 522 11.66 -31.70 -13.59
N GLY A 523 12.67 -31.08 -12.99
CA GLY A 523 13.80 -30.46 -13.70
C GLY A 523 14.57 -31.44 -14.58
N SER A 524 14.74 -32.69 -14.14
CA SER A 524 15.43 -33.73 -14.92
C SER A 524 14.65 -34.25 -16.14
N ARG A 525 13.40 -33.80 -16.37
CA ARG A 525 12.56 -34.25 -17.50
C ARG A 525 12.78 -33.42 -18.76
N ASP A 526 13.21 -32.17 -18.63
CA ASP A 526 13.39 -31.25 -19.75
C ASP A 526 14.52 -30.24 -19.47
N PRO A 527 15.45 -29.97 -20.40
CA PRO A 527 16.53 -29.00 -20.21
C PRO A 527 16.07 -27.56 -19.85
N LEU A 528 14.88 -27.14 -20.29
CA LEU A 528 14.29 -25.86 -19.92
C LEU A 528 13.83 -25.86 -18.46
N HIS A 529 13.18 -26.94 -18.01
CA HIS A 529 12.83 -27.13 -16.60
C HIS A 529 14.09 -27.16 -15.73
N GLN A 530 15.15 -27.84 -16.17
CA GLN A 530 16.43 -27.89 -15.46
C GLN A 530 17.01 -26.49 -15.24
N LYS A 531 17.08 -25.65 -16.29
CA LYS A 531 17.56 -24.26 -16.18
C LYS A 531 16.74 -23.44 -15.19
N LEU A 532 15.41 -23.57 -15.23
CA LEU A 532 14.51 -22.86 -14.33
C LEU A 532 14.69 -23.32 -12.87
N VAL A 533 14.85 -24.63 -12.63
CA VAL A 533 15.15 -25.19 -11.30
C VAL A 533 16.54 -24.77 -10.81
N THR A 534 17.56 -24.69 -11.68
CA THR A 534 18.88 -24.14 -11.31
C THR A 534 18.76 -22.69 -10.85
N ALA A 535 18.11 -21.82 -11.62
CA ALA A 535 17.94 -20.41 -11.25
C ALA A 535 17.15 -20.26 -9.93
N LEU A 536 16.07 -21.03 -9.76
CA LEU A 536 15.27 -21.09 -8.53
C LEU A 536 16.13 -21.48 -7.32
N LYS A 537 16.95 -22.54 -7.44
CA LYS A 537 17.84 -23.00 -6.37
C LYS A 537 18.87 -21.95 -5.98
N VAL A 538 19.48 -21.25 -6.94
CA VAL A 538 20.46 -20.21 -6.64
C VAL A 538 19.79 -19.06 -5.86
N ALA A 539 18.61 -18.60 -6.30
CA ALA A 539 17.84 -17.59 -5.57
C ALA A 539 17.44 -18.07 -4.17
N TYR A 540 16.98 -19.32 -4.04
CA TYR A 540 16.54 -19.91 -2.77
C TYR A 540 17.68 -20.05 -1.77
N PHE A 541 18.78 -20.72 -2.13
CA PHE A 541 19.87 -20.96 -1.17
C PHE A 541 20.63 -19.69 -0.82
N GLN A 542 20.75 -18.73 -1.75
CA GLN A 542 21.23 -17.39 -1.44
C GLN A 542 20.34 -16.71 -0.39
N SER A 543 19.01 -16.73 -0.61
CA SER A 543 18.05 -16.16 0.34
C SER A 543 18.11 -16.86 1.69
N GLN A 544 18.26 -18.19 1.72
CA GLN A 544 18.42 -18.96 2.94
C GLN A 544 19.67 -18.55 3.73
N VAL A 545 20.84 -18.43 3.08
CA VAL A 545 22.07 -17.95 3.74
C VAL A 545 21.82 -16.61 4.43
N ARG A 546 21.18 -15.66 3.74
CA ARG A 546 20.96 -14.31 4.30
C ARG A 546 19.90 -14.28 5.40
N LEU A 547 18.83 -15.09 5.28
CA LEU A 547 17.83 -15.26 6.33
C LEU A 547 18.43 -15.91 7.58
N GLU A 548 19.35 -16.87 7.42
CA GLU A 548 20.10 -17.45 8.55
C GLU A 548 20.93 -16.37 9.28
N ASP A 549 21.65 -15.49 8.56
CA ASP A 549 22.37 -14.37 9.21
C ASP A 549 21.41 -13.35 9.86
N TYR A 550 20.26 -13.05 9.24
CA TYR A 550 19.23 -12.18 9.82
C TYR A 550 18.78 -12.67 11.21
N TYR A 551 18.45 -13.96 11.33
CA TYR A 551 18.04 -14.54 12.61
C TYR A 551 19.22 -14.68 13.58
N MET A 552 20.43 -15.03 13.11
CA MET A 552 21.61 -15.02 13.97
C MET A 552 21.94 -13.64 14.55
N ASN A 553 21.73 -12.56 13.78
CA ASN A 553 21.90 -11.19 14.25
C ASN A 553 20.84 -10.77 15.28
N LYS A 554 19.69 -11.46 15.35
CA LYS A 554 18.70 -11.35 16.43
C LYS A 554 18.99 -12.25 17.65
N GLY A 555 20.13 -12.96 17.66
CA GLY A 555 20.58 -13.78 18.79
C GLY A 555 20.18 -15.25 18.75
N PHE A 556 19.56 -15.73 17.67
CA PHE A 556 19.26 -17.15 17.48
C PHE A 556 20.52 -17.96 17.17
N SER A 557 20.60 -19.21 17.66
CA SER A 557 21.66 -20.13 17.22
C SER A 557 21.50 -20.49 15.75
N LEU A 558 22.57 -20.97 15.11
CA LEU A 558 22.53 -21.40 13.70
C LEU A 558 21.45 -22.46 13.42
N ALA A 559 21.15 -23.34 14.39
CA ALA A 559 20.12 -24.37 14.24
C ALA A 559 18.70 -23.76 14.22
N GLU A 560 18.42 -22.84 15.14
CA GLU A 560 17.14 -22.12 15.21
C GLU A 560 16.97 -21.18 14.01
N ALA A 561 18.04 -20.46 13.63
CA ALA A 561 18.09 -19.58 12.48
C ALA A 561 17.83 -20.32 11.15
N LYS A 562 18.33 -21.55 11.01
CA LYS A 562 18.02 -22.43 9.87
C LYS A 562 16.53 -22.79 9.83
N GLY A 563 15.92 -23.18 10.96
CA GLY A 563 14.49 -23.46 11.04
C GLY A 563 13.64 -22.25 10.66
N LEU A 564 13.95 -21.08 11.25
CA LEU A 564 13.31 -19.79 10.96
C LEU A 564 13.48 -19.36 9.49
N ALA A 565 14.65 -19.56 8.89
CA ALA A 565 14.90 -19.27 7.49
C ALA A 565 14.05 -20.16 6.57
N LEU A 566 13.97 -21.47 6.83
CA LEU A 566 13.11 -22.39 6.07
C LEU A 566 11.61 -22.06 6.22
N ALA A 567 11.16 -21.73 7.43
CA ALA A 567 9.80 -21.24 7.66
C ALA A 567 9.51 -19.96 6.86
N THR A 568 10.44 -19.01 6.84
CA THR A 568 10.32 -17.77 6.06
C THR A 568 10.25 -18.07 4.57
N LEU A 569 11.11 -18.95 4.04
CA LEU A 569 11.08 -19.36 2.63
C LEU A 569 9.78 -20.09 2.28
N LYS A 570 9.21 -20.89 3.18
CA LYS A 570 7.87 -21.48 3.01
C LYS A 570 6.78 -20.41 2.86
N THR A 571 6.90 -19.25 3.53
CA THR A 571 5.94 -18.14 3.33
C THR A 571 6.09 -17.41 1.98
N ILE A 572 7.22 -17.55 1.30
CA ILE A 572 7.50 -16.89 0.02
C ILE A 572 7.14 -17.82 -1.14
N VAL A 573 7.58 -19.09 -1.10
CA VAL A 573 7.41 -20.03 -2.21
C VAL A 573 6.46 -21.20 -1.95
N GLY A 574 5.97 -21.38 -0.72
CA GLY A 574 5.19 -22.55 -0.34
C GLY A 574 3.86 -22.70 -1.08
N TYR A 575 3.10 -21.61 -1.25
CA TYR A 575 1.88 -21.61 -2.06
C TYR A 575 2.16 -21.75 -3.57
N PRO A 576 2.95 -20.86 -4.22
CA PRO A 576 3.16 -20.95 -5.67
C PRO A 576 3.87 -22.24 -6.14
N LEU A 577 4.57 -22.95 -5.25
CA LEU A 577 5.18 -24.26 -5.52
C LEU A 577 4.43 -25.44 -4.89
N GLU A 578 3.20 -25.27 -4.41
CA GLU A 578 2.43 -26.29 -3.68
C GLU A 578 2.29 -27.61 -4.47
N ARG A 579 2.17 -27.54 -5.81
CA ARG A 579 2.15 -28.73 -6.70
C ARG A 579 3.41 -29.60 -6.68
N PHE A 580 4.48 -29.15 -6.02
CA PHE A 580 5.74 -29.86 -5.84
C PHE A 580 5.94 -30.35 -4.40
N VAL A 581 4.96 -30.20 -3.52
CA VAL A 581 4.97 -30.69 -2.13
C VAL A 581 4.08 -31.93 -2.05
#